data_AF-A0A1I2F3Z5-F1
#
_entry.id   AF-A0A1I2F3Z5-F1
#
_cell.length_a   1.000
_cell.length_b   1.000
_cell.length_c   1.000
_cell.angle_alpha   90.00
_cell.angle_beta   90.00
_cell.angle_gamma   90.00
#
_symmetry.space_group_name_H-M   'P 1'
#
loop_
_entity.id
_entity.type
_entity.pdbx_description
1 polymer ?
#
loop_
_entity_poly.entity_id
_entity_poly.type
_entity_poly.pdbx_seq_one_letter_code
_entity_poly.pdbx_strand_id
1 'polypeptide(L)'
;MGEILNRQTEAEAWNKQFTQRAEAARKKAQAAVPANASFTIADFNWLTNVGIVGKSANRGGKAVYDLLGPAPASKIKQDLIDKGEESMVISSELFGEYVGIIFC
;
A
#
# COMPACT_ATOMS: atom_id res chain seq x y z
N MET A 1 -8.23 -2.93 -21.00
CA MET A 1 -9.68 -3.28 -21.01
C MET A 1 -10.55 -2.31 -21.81
N GLY A 2 -10.48 -0.99 -21.61
CA GLY A 2 -11.35 -0.04 -22.33
C GLY A 2 -11.23 -0.10 -23.86
N GLU A 3 -10.01 -0.26 -24.38
CA GLU A 3 -9.74 -0.41 -25.82
C GLU A 3 -10.21 -1.77 -26.37
N ILE A 4 -10.02 -2.85 -25.59
CA ILE A 4 -10.44 -4.21 -25.94
C ILE A 4 -11.98 -4.33 -26.01
N LEU A 5 -12.69 -3.58 -25.16
CA LEU A 5 -14.16 -3.61 -25.08
C LEU A 5 -14.83 -2.48 -25.89
N ASN A 6 -14.05 -1.67 -26.61
CA ASN A 6 -14.53 -0.51 -27.36
C ASN A 6 -15.32 0.50 -26.48
N ARG A 7 -14.95 0.62 -25.21
CA ARG A 7 -15.56 1.49 -24.18
C ARG A 7 -14.56 2.51 -23.63
N GLN A 8 -13.80 3.14 -24.52
CA GLN A 8 -12.75 4.09 -24.13
C GLN A 8 -13.33 5.29 -23.36
N THR A 9 -14.44 5.87 -23.82
CA THR A 9 -15.07 7.02 -23.16
C THR A 9 -15.54 6.71 -21.74
N GLU A 10 -16.14 5.54 -21.51
CA GLU A 10 -16.56 5.09 -20.17
C GLU A 10 -15.34 4.81 -19.27
N ALA A 11 -14.28 4.22 -19.83
CA ALA A 11 -13.04 3.98 -19.10
C ALA A 11 -12.33 5.28 -18.69
N GLU A 12 -12.31 6.28 -19.56
CA GLU A 12 -11.77 7.61 -19.25
C GLU A 12 -12.60 8.33 -18.18
N ALA A 13 -13.93 8.27 -18.28
CA ALA A 13 -14.81 8.84 -17.26
C ALA A 13 -14.61 8.15 -15.90
N TRP A 14 -14.51 6.82 -15.88
CA TRP A 14 -14.23 6.05 -14.67
C TRP A 14 -12.86 6.38 -14.08
N ASN A 15 -11.82 6.50 -14.91
CA ASN A 15 -10.48 6.90 -14.47
C ASN A 15 -10.48 8.29 -13.83
N LYS A 16 -11.17 9.27 -14.42
CA LYS A 16 -11.29 10.61 -13.83
C LYS A 16 -11.98 10.57 -12.47
N GLN A 17 -13.10 9.86 -12.35
CA GLN A 17 -13.81 9.71 -11.08
C GLN A 17 -13.00 8.93 -10.03
N PHE A 18 -12.23 7.92 -10.46
CA PHE A 18 -11.33 7.18 -9.59
C PHE A 18 -10.24 8.08 -9.04
N THR A 19 -9.56 8.85 -9.88
CA THR A 19 -8.52 9.80 -9.46
C THR A 19 -9.06 10.82 -8.45
N GLN A 20 -10.24 11.40 -8.71
CA GLN A 20 -10.88 12.33 -7.76
C GLN A 20 -11.16 11.70 -6.39
N ARG A 21 -11.69 10.48 -6.37
CA ARG A 21 -11.93 9.75 -5.11
C ARG A 21 -10.64 9.39 -4.39
N ALA A 22 -9.61 8.98 -5.14
CA ALA A 22 -8.31 8.65 -4.59
C ALA A 22 -7.63 9.88 -3.96
N GLU A 23 -7.69 11.04 -4.61
CA GLU A 23 -7.17 12.29 -4.05
C GLU A 23 -7.92 12.74 -2.80
N ALA A 24 -9.25 12.63 -2.80
CA ALA A 24 -10.06 12.95 -1.62
C ALA A 24 -9.71 12.02 -0.44
N ALA A 25 -9.58 10.72 -0.69
CA ALA A 25 -9.16 9.74 0.31
C ALA A 25 -7.74 10.01 0.80
N ARG A 26 -6.81 10.35 -0.10
CA ARG A 26 -5.44 10.74 0.23
C ARG A 26 -5.41 11.95 1.16
N LYS A 27 -6.15 13.02 0.84
CA LYS A 27 -6.23 14.22 1.70
C LYS A 27 -6.81 13.89 3.08
N LYS A 28 -7.85 13.06 3.14
CA LYS A 28 -8.43 12.63 4.42
C LYS A 28 -7.46 11.79 5.25
N ALA A 29 -6.73 10.87 4.61
CA ALA A 29 -5.71 10.07 5.26
C ALA A 29 -4.56 10.95 5.78
N GLN A 30 -4.04 11.86 4.96
CA GLN A 30 -2.98 12.80 5.35
C GLN A 30 -3.39 13.78 6.44
N ALA A 31 -4.68 14.12 6.53
CA ALA A 31 -5.20 14.93 7.64
C ALA A 31 -5.31 14.14 8.95
N ALA A 32 -5.55 12.83 8.88
CA ALA A 32 -5.67 11.96 10.06
C ALA A 32 -4.33 11.38 10.54
N VAL A 33 -3.32 11.40 9.67
CA VAL A 33 -2.03 10.75 9.88
C VAL A 33 -0.93 11.82 9.95
N PRO A 34 -0.03 11.78 10.94
CA PRO A 34 1.08 12.72 11.02
C PRO A 34 2.04 12.53 9.82
N ALA A 35 2.56 13.62 9.28
CA ALA A 35 3.35 13.62 8.04
C ALA A 35 4.64 12.77 8.08
N ASN A 36 5.10 12.42 9.28
CA ASN A 36 6.26 11.56 9.54
C ASN A 36 5.89 10.12 9.92
N ALA A 37 4.61 9.73 9.88
CA ALA A 37 4.22 8.36 10.17
C ALA A 37 4.70 7.41 9.07
N SER A 38 5.40 6.38 9.50
CA SER A 38 5.74 5.24 8.67
C SER A 38 4.59 4.24 8.66
N PHE A 39 4.33 3.62 7.52
CA PHE A 39 3.27 2.63 7.37
C PHE A 39 3.81 1.25 7.05
N THR A 40 3.12 0.26 7.59
CA THR A 40 3.38 -1.15 7.36
C THR A 40 2.05 -1.86 7.14
N ILE A 41 1.94 -2.58 6.03
CA ILE A 41 0.83 -3.52 5.79
C ILE A 41 1.33 -4.89 6.24
N ALA A 42 0.70 -5.40 7.29
CA ALA A 42 1.03 -6.68 7.89
C ALA A 42 -0.16 -7.62 7.74
N ASP A 43 0.09 -8.79 7.17
CA ASP A 43 -0.88 -9.87 7.03
C ASP A 43 -0.50 -11.00 7.98
N PHE A 44 -1.32 -11.18 9.01
CA PHE A 44 -1.17 -12.23 10.00
C PHE A 44 -1.89 -13.49 9.53
N ASN A 45 -1.36 -14.15 8.51
CA ASN A 45 -1.95 -15.38 8.01
C ASN A 45 -1.75 -16.56 8.98
N TRP A 46 -0.64 -16.57 9.73
CA TRP A 46 -0.34 -17.57 10.77
C TRP A 46 0.34 -16.93 11.99
N LEU A 47 0.08 -17.46 13.20
CA LEU A 47 0.56 -16.90 14.47
C LEU A 47 2.09 -16.74 14.57
N THR A 48 2.86 -17.57 13.86
CA THR A 48 4.34 -17.56 13.90
C THR A 48 4.98 -16.72 12.80
N ASN A 49 4.28 -16.49 11.68
CA ASN A 49 4.84 -15.88 10.47
C ASN A 49 3.97 -14.71 10.02
N VAL A 50 4.55 -13.52 9.96
CA VAL A 50 3.88 -12.30 9.52
C VAL A 50 4.28 -12.00 8.09
N GLY A 51 3.29 -11.90 7.19
CA GLY A 51 3.51 -11.43 5.83
C GLY A 51 3.57 -9.90 5.82
N ILE A 52 4.66 -9.31 5.35
CA ILE A 52 4.76 -7.87 5.11
C ILE A 52 4.55 -7.61 3.63
N VAL A 53 3.63 -6.69 3.30
CA VAL A 53 3.28 -6.35 1.92
C VAL A 53 4.05 -5.11 1.47
N GLY A 54 4.71 -5.22 0.30
CA GLY A 54 5.49 -4.16 -0.31
C GLY A 54 4.68 -3.29 -1.27
N LYS A 55 5.37 -2.63 -2.21
CA LYS A 55 4.74 -1.84 -3.28
C LYS A 55 4.19 -2.76 -4.38
N SER A 56 3.31 -3.69 -4.03
CA SER A 56 2.68 -4.62 -4.98
C SER A 56 1.22 -4.27 -5.27
N ALA A 57 0.70 -4.74 -6.39
CA ALA A 57 -0.73 -4.62 -6.71
C ALA A 57 -1.62 -5.49 -5.78
N ASN A 58 -0.99 -6.37 -5.00
CA ASN A 58 -1.64 -7.29 -4.08
C ASN A 58 -1.87 -6.63 -2.70
N ARG A 59 -2.97 -7.03 -2.04
CA ARG A 59 -3.30 -6.65 -0.65
C ARG A 59 -3.24 -5.14 -0.34
N GLY A 60 -3.46 -4.30 -1.33
CA GLY A 60 -3.51 -2.85 -1.16
C GLY A 60 -2.15 -2.14 -1.11
N GLY A 61 -1.03 -2.83 -1.35
CA GLY A 61 0.31 -2.22 -1.32
C GLY A 61 0.43 -0.98 -2.22
N LYS A 62 0.01 -1.09 -3.48
CA LYS A 62 -0.03 0.04 -4.41
C LYS A 62 -1.00 1.13 -3.95
N ALA A 63 -2.13 0.78 -3.35
CA ALA A 63 -3.07 1.79 -2.88
C ALA A 63 -2.49 2.60 -1.70
N VAL A 64 -1.81 1.94 -0.76
CA VAL A 64 -1.21 2.63 0.38
C VAL A 64 0.01 3.42 -0.06
N TYR A 65 1.01 2.78 -0.69
CA TYR A 65 2.28 3.44 -0.99
C TYR A 65 2.23 4.39 -2.20
N ASP A 66 1.33 4.17 -3.17
CA ASP A 66 1.24 4.97 -4.40
C ASP A 66 0.09 5.99 -4.33
N LEU A 67 -1.09 5.61 -3.81
CA LEU A 67 -2.27 6.51 -3.78
C LEU A 67 -2.37 7.32 -2.48
N LEU A 68 -2.18 6.71 -1.30
CA LEU A 68 -2.26 7.43 -0.02
C LEU A 68 -0.95 8.18 0.28
N GLY A 69 0.17 7.64 -0.20
CA GLY A 69 1.48 8.27 -0.21
C GLY A 69 2.14 8.55 1.15
N PRO A 70 1.84 7.86 2.27
CA PRO A 70 2.69 7.99 3.43
C PRO A 70 4.00 7.20 3.24
N ALA A 71 5.04 7.56 4.00
CA ALA A 71 6.35 6.95 3.86
C ALA A 71 6.31 5.48 4.34
N PRO A 72 6.86 4.52 3.57
CA PRO A 72 7.10 3.18 4.08
C PRO A 72 8.13 3.21 5.21
N ALA A 73 8.03 2.28 6.16
CA ALA A 73 9.08 2.09 7.16
C ALA A 73 10.43 1.81 6.47
N SER A 74 11.53 2.35 7.01
CA SER A 74 12.86 2.31 6.35
C SER A 74 13.32 0.90 6.00
N LYS A 75 13.08 -0.09 6.88
CA LYS A 75 13.39 -1.50 6.60
C LYS A 75 12.54 -2.06 5.46
N ILE A 76 11.23 -1.78 5.42
CA ILE A 76 10.34 -2.25 4.33
C ILE A 76 10.76 -1.62 3.00
N LYS A 77 11.17 -0.35 3.03
CA LYS A 77 11.67 0.31 1.83
C LYS A 77 12.92 -0.42 1.30
N GLN A 78 13.93 -0.63 2.14
CA GLN A 78 15.18 -1.26 1.73
C GLN A 78 15.04 -2.75 1.39
N ASP A 79 14.29 -3.50 2.21
CA ASP A 79 14.22 -4.95 2.08
C ASP A 79 13.16 -5.42 1.11
N LEU A 80 12.20 -4.57 0.74
CA LEU A 80 11.07 -4.97 -0.09
C LEU A 80 10.90 -4.07 -1.31
N ILE A 81 10.71 -2.77 -1.09
CA ILE A 81 10.38 -1.84 -2.18
C ILE A 81 11.57 -1.60 -3.11
N ASP A 82 12.76 -1.37 -2.56
CA ASP A 82 13.99 -1.16 -3.34
C ASP A 82 14.47 -2.45 -4.01
N LYS A 83 14.14 -3.63 -3.44
CA LYS A 83 14.39 -4.93 -4.06
C LYS A 83 13.35 -5.34 -5.11
N GLY A 84 12.24 -4.59 -5.22
CA GLY A 84 11.14 -4.91 -6.12
C GLY A 84 10.34 -6.15 -5.72
N GLU A 85 10.43 -6.58 -4.46
CA GLU A 85 9.70 -7.73 -3.96
C GLU A 85 8.27 -7.35 -3.58
N GLU A 86 7.31 -8.24 -3.88
CA GLU A 86 5.89 -7.95 -3.69
C GLU A 86 5.43 -8.10 -2.23
N SER A 87 6.04 -9.05 -1.52
CA SER A 87 5.77 -9.38 -0.12
C SER A 87 6.92 -10.20 0.46
N MET A 88 7.21 -10.04 1.75
CA MET A 88 8.15 -10.88 2.49
C MET A 88 7.42 -11.54 3.65
N VAL A 89 7.91 -12.69 4.10
CA VAL A 89 7.44 -13.32 5.34
C VAL A 89 8.54 -13.20 6.37
N ILE A 90 8.21 -12.67 7.54
CA ILE A 90 9.12 -12.54 8.68
C ILE A 90 8.61 -13.34 9.87
N SER A 91 9.53 -13.78 10.73
CA SER A 91 9.13 -14.29 12.05
C SER A 91 8.42 -13.19 12.83
N SER A 92 7.36 -13.57 13.55
CA SER A 92 6.64 -12.70 14.49
C SER A 92 7.56 -12.00 15.50
N GLU A 93 8.72 -12.57 15.83
CA GLU A 93 9.72 -12.00 16.72
C GLU A 93 10.43 -10.77 16.12
N LEU A 94 10.66 -10.79 14.80
CA LEU A 94 11.27 -9.69 14.07
C LEU A 94 10.26 -8.61 13.70
N PHE A 95 8.96 -8.88 13.87
CA PHE A 95 7.88 -7.97 13.50
C PHE A 95 8.06 -6.56 14.08
N GLY A 96 8.49 -6.47 15.34
CA GLY A 96 8.72 -5.19 16.03
C GLY A 96 9.71 -4.26 15.30
N GLU A 97 10.64 -4.82 14.52
CA GLU A 97 11.60 -4.02 13.73
C GLU A 97 11.00 -3.43 12.44
N TYR A 98 9.84 -3.92 12.02
CA TYR A 98 9.12 -3.49 10.82
C TYR A 98 7.83 -2.72 11.16
N VAL A 99 7.55 -2.45 12.44
CA VAL A 99 6.31 -1.77 12.88
C VAL A 99 6.37 -0.26 12.66
N GLY A 100 5.39 0.25 11.90
CA GLY A 100 4.95 1.65 11.86
C GLY A 100 3.51 1.78 12.35
N ILE A 101 2.74 2.72 11.80
CA ILE A 101 1.27 2.69 11.90
C ILE A 101 0.77 1.50 11.09
N ILE A 102 0.06 0.58 11.75
CA ILE A 102 -0.37 -0.69 11.19
C ILE A 102 -1.78 -0.56 10.62
N PHE A 103 -1.96 -0.96 9.36
CA PHE A 103 -3.26 -1.34 8.81
C PHE A 103 -3.36 -2.87 8.85
N CYS A 104 -4.36 -3.38 9.57
CA CYS A 104 -4.72 -4.79 9.64
C CYS A 104 -5.93 -5.05 8.74
#